data_AF-A0A259RZU8-F1
#
_entry.id   AF-A0A259RZU8-F1
#
_cell.length_a   1.000
_cell.length_b   1.000
_cell.length_c   1.000
_cell.angle_alpha   90.00
_cell.angle_beta   90.00
_cell.angle_gamma   90.00
#
_symmetry.space_group_name_H-M   'P 1'
#
loop_
_entity.id
_entity.type
_entity.pdbx_description
1 polymer ?
#
loop_
_entity_poly.entity_id
_entity_poly.type
_entity_poly.pdbx_seq_one_letter_code
_entity_poly.pdbx_strand_id
1 'polypeptide(L)'
;MISVIESPRDWWLPNEIASDQRRYRLEFHALSKTWLLTDTLEHEARSFSTLDGALHSLERIRAWPVTTAKHLEGRGPLVGRVRMVLDVNKLPLPLRFPALFDSRWSLNSAWFSWTVPTVGAADRGDDL
;
A
#
# COMPACT_ATOMS: atom_id res chain seq x y z
N MET A 1 2.96 2.11 -3.23
CA MET A 1 2.62 1.72 -1.86
C MET A 1 3.48 0.54 -1.46
N ILE A 2 3.95 0.50 -0.22
CA ILE A 2 4.85 -0.54 0.28
C ILE A 2 4.24 -1.09 1.57
N SER A 3 4.12 -2.40 1.66
CA SER A 3 3.68 -3.11 2.87
C SER A 3 4.76 -4.09 3.32
N VAL A 4 4.97 -4.19 4.63
CA VAL A 4 5.96 -5.07 5.27
C VAL A 4 5.32 -5.72 6.49
N ILE A 5 5.51 -7.02 6.66
CA ILE A 5 5.15 -7.76 7.88
C ILE A 5 6.44 -8.22 8.53
N GLU A 6 6.60 -7.92 9.81
CA GLU A 6 7.81 -8.22 10.56
C GLU A 6 7.53 -8.78 11.94
N SER A 7 8.51 -9.51 12.47
CA SER A 7 8.52 -9.92 13.87
C SER A 7 9.38 -8.94 14.67
N PRO A 8 8.81 -8.25 15.68
CA PRO A 8 9.57 -7.36 16.55
C PRO A 8 10.57 -8.18 17.39
N ARG A 9 11.77 -7.62 17.59
CA ARG A 9 12.84 -8.19 18.42
C ARG A 9 13.42 -7.07 19.30
N ASP A 10 13.71 -7.38 20.57
CA ASP A 10 14.10 -6.37 21.56
C ASP A 10 15.53 -5.85 21.43
N TRP A 11 16.45 -6.65 20.87
CA TRP A 11 17.89 -6.33 20.84
C TRP A 11 18.49 -6.26 19.43
N TRP A 12 17.68 -6.45 18.39
CA TRP A 12 18.13 -6.44 16.99
C TRP A 12 17.08 -5.85 16.06
N LEU A 13 17.47 -5.61 14.80
CA LEU A 13 16.54 -5.23 13.75
C LEU A 13 15.37 -6.23 13.64
N PRO A 14 14.13 -5.75 13.42
CA PRO A 14 12.99 -6.63 13.17
C PRO A 14 13.28 -7.59 12.03
N ASN A 15 12.76 -8.81 12.14
CA ASN A 15 12.89 -9.80 11.07
C ASN A 15 11.74 -9.62 10.07
N GLU A 16 12.05 -9.16 8.86
CA GLU A 16 11.09 -9.10 7.76
C GLU A 16 10.63 -10.51 7.37
N ILE A 17 9.33 -10.75 7.42
CA ILE A 17 8.71 -12.04 7.10
C ILE A 17 8.17 -12.03 5.67
N ALA A 18 7.56 -10.91 5.28
CA ALA A 18 7.03 -10.70 3.95
C ALA A 18 6.98 -9.20 3.65
N SER A 19 7.17 -8.85 2.39
CA SER A 19 6.89 -7.51 1.88
C SER A 19 6.23 -7.60 0.52
N ASP A 20 5.41 -6.60 0.22
CA ASP A 20 4.83 -6.44 -1.10
C ASP A 20 4.76 -4.96 -1.50
N GLN A 21 4.74 -4.70 -2.81
CA GLN A 21 4.68 -3.36 -3.36
C GLN A 21 3.58 -3.23 -4.41
N ARG A 22 2.55 -2.44 -4.10
CA ARG A 22 1.51 -2.06 -5.07
C ARG A 22 1.78 -0.72 -5.71
N ARG A 23 1.60 -0.63 -7.03
CA ARG A 23 1.80 0.60 -7.81
C ARG A 23 0.47 1.08 -8.36
N TYR A 24 0.14 2.32 -8.03
CA TYR A 24 -1.00 3.04 -8.59
C TYR A 24 -0.49 4.11 -9.55
N ARG A 25 -1.17 4.27 -10.68
CA ARG A 25 -0.93 5.35 -11.63
C ARG A 25 -2.11 6.31 -11.59
N LEU A 26 -1.81 7.60 -11.46
CA LEU A 26 -2.81 8.65 -11.50
C LEU A 26 -2.58 9.51 -12.75
N GLU A 27 -3.59 9.61 -13.60
CA GLU A 27 -3.54 10.32 -14.87
C GLU A 27 -4.68 11.35 -14.94
N PHE A 28 -4.42 12.50 -15.55
CA PHE A 28 -5.46 13.51 -15.80
C PHE A 28 -5.83 13.50 -17.28
N HIS A 29 -7.11 13.29 -17.56
CA HIS A 29 -7.64 13.27 -18.92
C HIS A 29 -8.29 14.63 -19.24
N ALA A 30 -7.59 15.47 -20.02
CA ALA A 30 -7.97 16.87 -20.24
C ALA A 30 -9.31 17.04 -20.96
N LEU A 31 -9.65 16.14 -21.89
CA LEU A 31 -10.89 16.21 -22.68
C LEU A 31 -12.13 15.98 -21.80
N SER A 32 -12.07 15.03 -20.87
CA SER A 32 -13.16 14.68 -19.96
C SER A 32 -13.06 15.42 -18.62
N LYS A 33 -11.94 16.09 -18.35
CA LYS A 33 -11.59 16.72 -17.06
C LYS A 33 -11.71 15.74 -15.88
N THR A 34 -11.31 14.49 -16.10
CA THR A 34 -11.37 13.44 -15.08
C THR A 34 -9.97 12.99 -14.67
N TRP A 35 -9.88 12.54 -13.42
CA TRP A 35 -8.71 11.88 -12.85
C TRP A 35 -8.92 10.37 -12.94
N LEU A 36 -8.00 9.67 -13.61
CA LEU A 36 -8.01 8.22 -13.75
C LEU A 36 -6.98 7.63 -12.80
N LEU A 37 -7.43 6.76 -11.90
CA LEU A 37 -6.58 6.00 -11.00
C LEU A 37 -6.55 4.53 -11.43
N THR A 38 -5.37 4.04 -11.80
CA THR A 38 -5.18 2.69 -12.30
C THR A 38 -4.33 1.87 -11.34
N ASP A 39 -4.84 0.73 -10.86
CA ASP A 39 -4.03 -0.29 -10.19
C ASP A 39 -3.23 -1.04 -11.27
N THR A 40 -1.90 -0.96 -11.21
CA THR A 40 -1.05 -1.56 -12.25
C THR A 40 -1.05 -3.08 -12.21
N LEU A 41 -1.31 -3.68 -11.03
CA LEU A 41 -1.33 -5.13 -10.87
C LEU A 41 -2.67 -5.71 -11.32
N GLU A 42 -3.76 -5.11 -10.84
CA GLU A 42 -5.12 -5.61 -11.11
C GLU A 42 -5.72 -5.10 -12.43
N HIS A 43 -5.04 -4.18 -13.11
CA HIS A 43 -5.52 -3.53 -14.34
C HIS A 43 -6.89 -2.85 -14.18
N GLU A 44 -7.30 -2.56 -12.95
CA GLU A 44 -8.53 -1.86 -12.63
C GLU A 44 -8.29 -0.36 -12.69
N ALA A 45 -9.14 0.36 -13.45
CA ALA A 45 -9.11 1.81 -13.55
C ALA A 45 -10.39 2.43 -13.00
N ARG A 46 -10.24 3.45 -12.15
CA ARG A 46 -11.35 4.17 -11.51
C ARG A 46 -11.26 5.66 -11.86
N SER A 47 -12.38 6.24 -12.30
CA SER A 47 -12.45 7.64 -12.68
C SER A 47 -13.04 8.50 -11.58
N PHE A 48 -12.46 9.68 -11.37
CA PHE A 48 -12.85 10.66 -10.36
C PHE A 48 -12.98 12.05 -10.99
N SER A 49 -13.93 12.84 -10.50
CA SER A 49 -14.12 14.23 -10.94
C SER A 49 -13.11 15.20 -10.33
N THR A 50 -12.49 14.84 -9.20
CA THR A 50 -11.53 15.67 -8.47
C THR A 50 -10.28 14.88 -8.09
N LEU A 51 -9.14 15.58 -7.94
CA LEU A 51 -7.89 14.99 -7.49
C LEU A 51 -8.05 14.42 -6.07
N ASP A 52 -8.63 15.20 -5.17
CA ASP A 52 -8.91 14.79 -3.79
C ASP A 52 -9.74 13.51 -3.72
N GLY A 53 -10.76 13.36 -4.58
CA GLY A 53 -11.55 12.14 -4.65
C GLY A 53 -10.73 10.91 -5.05
N ALA A 54 -9.81 11.07 -6.00
CA ALA A 54 -8.88 10.01 -6.40
C ALA A 54 -7.91 9.66 -5.25
N LEU A 55 -7.35 10.67 -4.58
CA LEU A 55 -6.43 10.48 -3.45
C LEU A 55 -7.13 9.83 -2.25
N HIS A 56 -8.32 10.25 -1.89
CA HIS A 56 -9.12 9.66 -0.81
C HIS A 56 -9.49 8.20 -1.11
N SER A 57 -9.56 7.81 -2.39
CA SER A 57 -9.76 6.41 -2.76
C SER A 57 -8.52 5.54 -2.50
N LEU A 58 -7.32 6.14 -2.48
CA LEU A 58 -6.04 5.48 -2.18
C LEU A 58 -5.84 5.27 -0.68
N GLU A 59 -6.49 6.06 0.16
CA GLU A 59 -6.50 5.85 1.62
C GLU A 59 -7.17 4.53 2.01
N ARG A 60 -8.10 4.04 1.18
CA ARG A 60 -8.82 2.78 1.41
C ARG A 60 -8.10 1.62 0.73
N ILE A 61 -7.19 0.98 1.46
CA ILE A 61 -6.56 -0.28 1.06
C ILE A 61 -7.60 -1.39 1.17
N ARG A 62 -7.95 -2.05 0.06
CA ARG A 62 -8.87 -3.20 0.06
C ARG A 62 -8.12 -4.49 -0.20
N ALA A 63 -8.32 -5.48 0.68
CA ALA A 63 -7.94 -6.88 0.49
C ALA A 63 -6.54 -7.11 -0.12
N TRP A 64 -5.54 -6.32 0.26
CA TRP A 64 -4.17 -6.46 -0.25
C TRP A 64 -3.54 -7.75 0.30
N PRO A 65 -3.31 -8.78 -0.54
CA PRO A 65 -2.70 -10.03 -0.08
C PRO A 65 -1.19 -9.86 0.04
N VAL A 66 -0.71 -9.42 1.21
CA VAL A 66 0.73 -9.26 1.48
C VAL A 66 1.42 -10.62 1.67
N THR A 67 0.72 -11.57 2.29
CA THR A 67 1.24 -12.94 2.52
C THR A 67 0.09 -13.91 2.81
N THR A 68 0.38 -15.21 2.87
CA THR A 68 -0.59 -16.27 3.16
C THR A 68 -0.60 -16.62 4.65
N ALA A 69 -1.76 -17.09 5.17
CA ALA A 69 -1.89 -17.51 6.57
C ALA A 69 -0.82 -18.55 6.98
N LYS A 70 -0.50 -19.50 6.09
CA LYS A 70 0.56 -20.50 6.29
C LYS A 70 1.94 -19.91 6.60
N HIS A 71 2.26 -18.72 6.08
CA HIS A 71 3.52 -18.04 6.39
C HIS A 71 3.52 -17.36 7.76
N LEU A 72 2.34 -17.11 8.33
CA LEU A 72 2.12 -16.47 9.62
C LEU A 72 1.91 -17.48 10.75
N GLU A 73 1.45 -18.70 10.42
CA GLU A 73 1.21 -19.80 11.36
C GLU A 73 2.45 -20.12 12.22
N GLY A 74 2.21 -20.29 13.52
CA GLY A 74 3.25 -20.66 14.49
C GLY A 74 4.27 -19.55 14.79
N ARG A 75 4.08 -18.33 14.25
CA ARG A 75 4.91 -17.18 14.59
C ARG A 75 4.33 -16.43 15.79
N GLY A 76 5.21 -15.80 16.58
CA GLY A 76 4.84 -14.95 17.71
C GLY A 76 4.13 -13.67 17.26
N PRO A 77 4.01 -12.64 18.13
CA PRO A 77 3.35 -11.39 17.75
C PRO A 77 4.02 -10.78 16.51
N LEU A 78 3.21 -10.39 15.53
CA LEU A 78 3.67 -9.83 14.27
C LEU A 78 3.14 -8.42 14.09
N VAL A 79 3.95 -7.56 13.48
CA VAL A 79 3.60 -6.17 13.18
C VAL A 79 3.55 -5.99 11.67
N GLY A 80 2.42 -5.52 11.17
CA GLY A 80 2.27 -5.08 9.79
C GLY A 80 2.54 -3.58 9.72
N ARG A 81 3.24 -3.14 8.67
CA ARG A 81 3.52 -1.72 8.39
C ARG A 81 3.22 -1.42 6.94
N VAL A 82 2.57 -0.30 6.67
CA VAL A 82 2.27 0.14 5.32
C VAL A 82 2.52 1.64 5.15
N ARG A 83 3.05 2.03 4.00
CA ARG A 83 3.19 3.44 3.61
C ARG A 83 2.92 3.67 2.13
N MET A 84 2.51 4.87 1.82
CA MET A 84 2.35 5.35 0.46
C MET A 84 3.38 6.43 0.16
N VAL A 85 4.01 6.33 -1.01
CA VAL A 85 5.00 7.29 -1.49
C VAL A 85 4.74 7.54 -2.96
N LEU A 86 4.76 8.81 -3.35
CA LEU A 86 4.77 9.23 -4.74
C LEU A 86 6.21 9.22 -5.26
N ASP A 87 6.43 8.47 -6.34
CA ASP A 87 7.70 8.49 -7.06
C ASP A 87 7.70 9.66 -8.06
N VAL A 88 8.25 10.80 -7.63
CA VAL A 88 8.37 12.02 -8.45
C VAL A 88 9.17 11.78 -9.74
N ASN A 89 10.05 10.78 -9.79
CA ASN A 89 10.81 10.46 -11.01
C ASN A 89 9.95 9.84 -12.10
N LYS A 90 8.76 9.32 -11.73
CA LYS A 90 7.79 8.75 -12.68
C LYS A 90 6.80 9.78 -13.20
N LEU A 91 6.86 11.02 -12.73
CA LEU A 91 6.07 12.10 -13.30
C LEU A 91 6.54 12.42 -14.73
N PRO A 92 5.63 12.86 -15.61
CA PRO A 92 5.97 13.45 -16.90
C PRO A 92 7.01 14.57 -16.74
N LEU A 93 7.98 14.68 -17.67
CA LEU A 93 9.04 15.70 -17.60
C LEU A 93 8.54 17.12 -17.28
N PRO A 94 7.43 17.63 -17.87
CA PRO A 94 6.91 18.95 -17.54
C PRO A 94 6.46 19.12 -16.09
N LEU A 95 6.08 18.02 -15.41
CA LEU A 95 5.61 18.03 -14.03
C LEU A 95 6.72 17.73 -13.01
N ARG A 96 7.86 17.19 -13.44
CA ARG A 96 8.98 16.86 -12.53
C ARG A 96 9.54 18.08 -11.84
N PHE A 97 9.81 19.15 -12.58
CA PHE A 97 10.42 20.36 -12.01
C PHE A 97 9.47 21.09 -11.05
N PRO A 98 8.20 21.38 -11.42
CA PRO A 98 7.23 21.97 -10.48
C PRO A 98 7.00 21.11 -9.22
N ALA A 99 7.01 19.79 -9.35
CA ALA A 99 6.81 18.86 -8.23
C ALA A 99 7.90 18.94 -7.14
N LEU A 100 9.08 19.47 -7.46
CA LEU A 100 10.15 19.68 -6.46
C LEU A 100 9.88 20.89 -5.56
N PHE A 101 9.04 21.84 -5.99
CA PHE A 101 8.79 23.10 -5.28
C PHE A 101 7.38 23.18 -4.68
N ASP A 102 6.48 22.24 -5.01
CA ASP A 102 5.10 22.21 -4.55
C ASP A 102 4.85 20.96 -3.70
N SER A 103 4.52 21.18 -2.42
CA SER A 103 4.31 20.13 -1.41
C SER A 103 3.13 19.20 -1.73
N ARG A 104 2.22 19.58 -2.64
CA ARG A 104 1.16 18.69 -3.12
C ARG A 104 1.72 17.49 -3.89
N TRP A 105 2.95 17.59 -4.40
CA TRP A 105 3.65 16.50 -5.09
C TRP A 105 4.68 15.78 -4.21
N SER A 106 4.84 16.18 -2.95
CA SER A 106 5.62 15.44 -1.95
C SER A 106 4.75 14.46 -1.16
N LEU A 107 3.94 13.66 -1.85
CA LEU A 107 3.04 12.70 -1.20
C LEU A 107 3.87 11.56 -0.59
N ASN A 108 4.10 11.64 0.71
CA ASN A 108 4.76 10.63 1.51
C ASN A 108 4.00 10.48 2.81
N SER A 109 3.35 9.33 3.00
CA SER A 109 2.65 9.04 4.24
C SER A 109 3.62 8.60 5.32
N ALA A 110 3.27 8.85 6.59
CA ALA A 110 3.88 8.11 7.69
C ALA A 110 3.64 6.60 7.51
N TRP A 111 4.47 5.78 8.17
CA TRP A 111 4.18 4.37 8.32
C TRP A 111 2.95 4.20 9.21
N PHE A 112 1.92 3.54 8.67
CA PHE A 112 0.82 3.05 9.47
C PHE A 112 1.15 1.62 9.92
N SER A 113 1.04 1.35 11.21
CA SER A 113 1.36 0.04 11.80
C SER A 113 0.14 -0.57 12.48
N TRP A 114 0.00 -1.89 12.37
CA TRP A 114 -1.03 -2.65 13.06
C TRP A 114 -0.50 -3.99 13.56
N THR A 115 -1.15 -4.55 14.57
CA THR A 115 -0.87 -5.91 15.04
C THR A 115 -1.52 -6.90 14.08
N VAL A 116 -0.71 -7.81 13.53
CA VAL A 116 -1.22 -8.89 12.69
C VAL A 116 -1.82 -9.96 13.61
N PRO A 117 -3.08 -10.37 13.41
CA PRO A 117 -3.68 -11.41 14.24
C PRO A 117 -2.88 -12.71 14.08
N THR A 118 -2.51 -13.29 15.21
CA THR A 118 -1.83 -14.58 15.24
C THR A 118 -2.78 -15.64 14.72
N VAL A 119 -2.42 -16.28 13.60
CA VAL A 119 -3.14 -17.47 13.12
C VAL A 119 -2.70 -18.64 14.01
N GLY A 120 -3.49 -18.93 15.04
CA GLY A 120 -3.31 -20.11 15.87
C GLY A 120 -3.62 -21.37 15.07
N ALA A 121 -2.88 -22.45 15.29
CA ALA A 121 -3.07 -23.75 14.63
C ALA A 121 -4.38 -24.48 14.99
N ALA A 122 -5.40 -23.76 15.46
CA ALA A 122 -6.57 -24.31 16.15
C ALA A 122 -7.81 -24.51 15.26
N ASP A 123 -7.74 -24.31 13.94
CA ASP A 123 -8.86 -24.57 13.02
C ASP A 123 -8.63 -25.84 12.19
N ARG A 124 -8.29 -26.95 12.88
CA ARG A 124 -8.12 -28.28 12.25
C ARG A 124 -8.81 -29.40 13.04
N GLY A 125 -9.99 -29.13 13.58
CA GLY A 125 -10.76 -30.15 14.27
C GLY A 125 -12.19 -29.71 14.51
N ASP A 126 -13.06 -29.97 13.54
CA ASP A 126 -14.36 -30.63 13.74
C ASP A 126 -15.14 -30.57 12.42
N ASP A 127 -14.88 -31.55 11.55
CA ASP A 127 -15.80 -31.97 10.48
C ASP A 127 -15.63 -33.49 10.35
N LEU A 128 -16.26 -34.22 11.27
CA LEU A 128 -16.60 -35.64 11.12
C LEU A 128 -18.03 -35.77 10.62
#